data_AF-A0AB33UBD4-F1
#
_entry.id   AF-A0AB33UBD4-F1
#
_cell.length_a   1.000
_cell.length_b   1.000
_cell.length_c   1.000
_cell.angle_alpha   90.00
_cell.angle_beta   90.00
_cell.angle_gamma   90.00
#
_symmetry.space_group_name_H-M   'P 1'
#
loop_
_entity.id
_entity.type
_entity.pdbx_description
1 polymer ?
#
loop_
_entity_poly.entity_id
_entity_poly.type
_entity_poly.pdbx_seq_one_letter_code
_entity_poly.pdbx_strand_id
1 'polypeptide(L)'
;MKEWIAKHPDLWEFIKFNVLSNIATITNFCVLWLSTNFLFTALSSQSFDWFIFHYSVENGGLNGFLSFLLAYIAAQVVNYIVQRKLVFGAENDISKTLHWYILTVVVAGILSIVLPPYTTQLFTSWGLSLGWAQTAANWVNIFVQVAVNYPMMKFVIMK
;
A
#
# COMPACT_ATOMS: atom_id res chain seq x y z
N MET A 1 5.50 12.93 27.74
CA MET A 1 4.91 12.24 26.57
C MET A 1 3.38 12.30 26.58
N LYS A 2 2.67 11.83 27.62
CA LYS A 2 1.19 11.90 27.68
C LYS A 2 0.64 13.33 27.54
N GLU A 3 1.28 14.31 28.16
CA GLU A 3 0.88 15.73 28.03
C GLU A 3 1.08 16.28 26.61
N TRP A 4 2.12 15.85 25.88
CA TRP A 4 2.35 16.28 24.50
C TRP A 4 1.32 15.67 23.54
N ILE A 5 0.99 14.38 23.75
CA ILE A 5 -0.06 13.69 23.00
C ILE A 5 -1.41 14.39 23.20
N ALA A 6 -1.74 14.76 24.44
CA ALA A 6 -2.97 15.49 24.74
C ALA A 6 -3.00 16.89 24.10
N LYS A 7 -1.84 17.55 23.97
CA LYS A 7 -1.73 18.86 23.30
C LYS A 7 -1.73 18.78 21.77
N HIS A 8 -1.36 17.62 21.19
CA HIS A 8 -1.25 17.42 19.75
C HIS A 8 -1.88 16.10 19.27
N PRO A 9 -3.20 15.89 19.50
CA PRO A 9 -3.86 14.61 19.19
C PRO A 9 -3.81 14.26 17.70
N ASP A 10 -4.03 15.24 16.82
CA ASP A 10 -4.01 15.02 15.36
C ASP A 10 -2.62 14.64 14.84
N LEU A 11 -1.57 15.23 15.41
CA LEU A 11 -0.19 14.91 15.03
C LEU A 11 0.20 13.52 15.54
N TRP A 12 -0.28 13.14 16.73
CA TRP A 12 -0.08 11.80 17.25
C TRP A 12 -0.78 10.73 16.41
N GLU A 13 -2.01 10.98 15.97
CA GLU A 13 -2.71 10.09 15.02
C GLU A 13 -1.93 9.95 13.71
N PHE A 14 -1.42 11.04 13.16
CA PHE A 14 -0.60 11.02 11.96
C PHE A 14 0.69 10.20 12.14
N ILE A 15 1.38 10.35 13.27
CA ILE A 15 2.56 9.54 13.59
C ILE A 15 2.19 8.06 13.71
N LYS A 16 1.15 7.73 14.48
CA LYS A 16 0.67 6.34 14.61
C LYS A 16 0.27 5.75 13.25
N PHE A 17 -0.40 6.52 12.40
CA PHE A 17 -0.80 6.10 11.06
C PHE A 17 0.39 5.62 10.24
N ASN A 18 1.47 6.43 10.19
CA ASN A 18 2.67 6.12 9.42
C ASN A 18 3.52 5.01 10.05
N VAL A 19 3.56 4.93 11.38
CA VAL A 19 4.33 3.88 12.07
C VAL A 19 3.61 2.53 11.94
N LEU A 20 2.31 2.50 12.21
CA LEU A 20 1.54 1.26 12.21
C LEU A 20 1.18 0.76 10.82
N SER A 21 1.24 1.60 9.77
CA SER A 21 1.14 1.13 8.38
C SER A 21 2.27 0.14 8.02
N ASN A 22 3.40 0.16 8.71
CA ASN A 22 4.48 -0.82 8.50
C ASN A 22 4.07 -2.25 8.88
N ILE A 23 3.06 -2.43 9.75
CA ILE A 23 2.53 -3.76 10.07
C ILE A 23 1.94 -4.38 8.80
N ALA A 24 1.18 -3.60 8.02
CA ALA A 24 0.64 -4.06 6.74
C ALA A 24 1.74 -4.37 5.73
N THR A 25 2.80 -3.57 5.70
CA THR A 25 3.99 -3.84 4.86
C THR A 25 4.65 -5.17 5.22
N ILE A 26 4.83 -5.44 6.51
CA ILE A 26 5.37 -6.72 6.98
C ILE A 26 4.43 -7.87 6.60
N THR A 27 3.12 -7.71 6.79
CA THR A 27 2.12 -8.69 6.34
C THR A 27 2.25 -8.97 4.85
N ASN A 28 2.37 -7.93 4.01
CA ASN A 28 2.55 -8.09 2.57
C ASN A 28 3.77 -8.95 2.27
N PHE A 29 4.92 -8.65 2.88
CA PHE A 29 6.15 -9.43 2.65
C PHE A 29 6.01 -10.89 3.11
N CYS A 30 5.47 -11.12 4.31
CA CYS A 30 5.29 -12.48 4.82
C CYS A 30 4.34 -13.30 3.95
N VAL A 31 3.18 -12.73 3.60
CA VAL A 31 2.19 -13.43 2.77
C VAL A 31 2.74 -13.64 1.36
N LEU A 32 3.40 -12.65 0.76
CA LEU A 32 4.00 -12.80 -0.57
C LEU A 32 5.03 -13.94 -0.60
N TRP A 33 5.91 -13.98 0.41
CA TRP A 33 6.93 -15.01 0.52
C TRP A 33 6.30 -16.41 0.71
N LEU A 34 5.32 -16.54 1.61
CA LEU A 34 4.63 -17.81 1.81
C LEU A 34 3.86 -18.27 0.56
N SER A 35 3.19 -17.33 -0.11
CA SER A 35 2.36 -17.63 -1.27
C SER A 35 3.20 -18.12 -2.46
N THR A 36 4.30 -17.40 -2.73
CA THR A 36 5.19 -17.68 -3.85
C THR A 36 5.89 -19.02 -3.72
N ASN A 37 6.26 -19.39 -2.49
CA ASN A 37 7.06 -20.60 -2.23
C ASN A 37 6.22 -21.85 -1.94
N PHE A 38 4.99 -21.70 -1.44
CA PHE A 38 4.19 -22.84 -0.99
C PHE A 38 2.79 -22.95 -1.61
N LEU A 39 2.04 -21.85 -1.71
CA LEU A 39 0.62 -21.90 -2.11
C LEU A 39 0.44 -22.07 -3.62
N PHE A 40 1.18 -21.30 -4.42
CA PHE A 40 0.96 -21.22 -5.86
C PHE A 40 2.12 -21.78 -6.68
N THR A 41 3.06 -22.50 -6.05
CA THR A 41 4.24 -23.09 -6.69
C THR A 41 3.90 -23.99 -7.88
N ALA A 42 2.77 -24.71 -7.82
CA ALA A 42 2.27 -25.55 -8.91
C ALA A 42 1.90 -24.77 -10.19
N LEU A 43 1.70 -23.45 -10.09
CA LEU A 43 1.36 -22.56 -11.20
C LEU A 43 2.57 -21.78 -11.74
N SER A 44 3.78 -22.09 -11.26
CA SER A 44 5.01 -21.35 -11.60
C SER A 44 5.39 -21.37 -13.07
N SER A 45 4.99 -22.41 -13.82
CA SER A 45 5.30 -22.53 -15.25
C SER A 45 4.27 -21.89 -16.18
N GLN A 46 3.22 -21.25 -15.64
CA GLN A 46 2.18 -20.60 -16.44
C GLN A 46 2.44 -19.10 -16.53
N SER A 47 2.38 -18.53 -17.71
CA SER A 47 2.32 -17.07 -17.87
C SER A 47 0.92 -16.56 -17.54
N PHE A 48 0.83 -15.28 -17.18
CA PHE A 48 -0.45 -14.62 -16.95
C PHE A 48 -0.47 -13.25 -17.62
N ASP A 49 -1.45 -13.05 -18.49
CA ASP A 49 -1.65 -11.80 -19.23
C ASP A 49 -3.12 -11.40 -19.13
N TRP A 50 -3.40 -10.31 -18.42
CA TRP A 50 -4.75 -9.76 -18.29
C TRP A 50 -4.76 -8.26 -18.01
N PHE A 51 -5.42 -7.50 -18.88
CA PHE A 51 -5.56 -6.04 -18.79
C PHE A 51 -4.20 -5.32 -18.74
N ILE A 52 -3.82 -4.74 -17.59
CA ILE A 52 -2.52 -4.07 -17.39
C ILE A 52 -1.45 -5.00 -16.79
N PHE A 53 -1.80 -6.24 -16.46
CA PHE A 53 -0.91 -7.19 -15.80
C PHE A 53 -0.30 -8.12 -16.84
N HIS A 54 1.02 -8.05 -17.00
CA HIS A 54 1.81 -8.88 -17.89
C HIS A 54 2.90 -9.60 -17.07
N TYR A 55 2.65 -10.86 -16.75
CA TYR A 55 3.53 -11.72 -15.96
C TYR A 55 4.02 -12.88 -16.81
N SER A 56 5.20 -12.71 -17.42
CA SER A 56 5.93 -13.83 -18.03
C SER A 56 6.38 -14.82 -16.96
N VAL A 57 6.66 -16.07 -17.34
CA VAL A 57 7.19 -17.10 -16.42
C VAL A 57 8.50 -16.62 -15.75
N GLU A 58 9.36 -15.91 -16.49
CA GLU A 58 10.60 -15.31 -15.96
C GLU A 58 10.34 -14.25 -14.88
N ASN A 59 9.22 -13.53 -14.98
CA ASN A 59 8.78 -12.52 -13.99
C ASN A 59 7.83 -13.11 -12.93
N GLY A 60 7.83 -14.42 -12.75
CA GLY A 60 7.05 -15.14 -11.75
C GLY A 60 5.72 -15.72 -12.23
N GLY A 61 5.26 -15.37 -13.43
CA GLY A 61 4.07 -15.96 -14.06
C GLY A 61 2.80 -15.82 -13.22
N LEU A 62 1.87 -16.76 -13.42
CA LEU A 62 0.62 -16.85 -12.66
C LEU A 62 0.86 -17.02 -11.15
N ASN A 63 1.92 -17.75 -10.76
CA ASN A 63 2.33 -17.89 -9.36
C ASN A 63 2.62 -16.52 -8.72
N GLY A 64 3.49 -15.73 -9.35
CA GLY A 64 3.87 -14.41 -8.87
C GLY A 64 2.68 -13.46 -8.79
N PHE A 65 1.82 -13.46 -9.81
CA PHE A 65 0.61 -12.64 -9.82
C PHE A 65 -0.36 -12.98 -8.68
N LEU A 66 -0.72 -14.26 -8.50
CA LEU A 66 -1.64 -14.68 -7.44
C LEU A 66 -1.05 -14.44 -6.04
N SER A 67 0.26 -14.67 -5.90
CA SER A 67 0.98 -14.39 -4.65
C SER A 67 0.97 -12.91 -4.29
N PHE A 68 1.22 -12.04 -5.27
CA PHE A 68 1.13 -10.60 -5.10
C PHE A 68 -0.30 -10.16 -4.75
N LEU A 69 -1.31 -10.66 -5.46
CA LEU A 69 -2.70 -10.28 -5.23
C LEU A 69 -3.16 -10.69 -3.82
N LEU A 70 -2.84 -11.92 -3.40
CA LEU A 70 -3.16 -12.41 -2.06
C LEU A 70 -2.45 -11.60 -0.97
N ALA A 71 -1.16 -11.33 -1.14
CA ALA A 71 -0.38 -10.52 -0.22
C ALA A 71 -0.92 -9.09 -0.09
N TYR A 72 -1.25 -8.48 -1.22
CA TYR A 72 -1.82 -7.14 -1.27
C TYR A 72 -3.15 -7.08 -0.53
N ILE A 73 -4.09 -8.00 -0.81
CA ILE A 73 -5.39 -8.03 -0.12
C ILE A 73 -5.19 -8.23 1.38
N ALA A 74 -4.35 -9.18 1.80
CA ALA A 74 -4.08 -9.45 3.20
C ALA A 74 -3.49 -8.22 3.92
N ALA A 75 -2.54 -7.54 3.29
CA ALA A 75 -1.94 -6.32 3.82
C ALA A 75 -2.97 -5.20 3.99
N GLN A 76 -3.88 -5.01 3.03
CA GLN A 76 -4.93 -3.99 3.13
C GLN A 76 -5.94 -4.33 4.24
N VAL A 77 -6.32 -5.60 4.39
CA VAL A 77 -7.19 -6.02 5.50
C VAL A 77 -6.52 -5.75 6.85
N VAL A 78 -5.24 -6.09 7.01
CA VAL A 78 -4.49 -5.82 8.24
C VAL A 78 -4.37 -4.31 8.48
N ASN A 79 -4.05 -3.53 7.44
CA ASN A 79 -3.97 -2.08 7.53
C ASN A 79 -5.31 -1.50 8.03
N TYR A 80 -6.42 -1.91 7.43
CA TYR A 80 -7.75 -1.46 7.86
C TYR A 80 -7.99 -1.73 9.35
N ILE A 81 -7.75 -2.96 9.80
CA ILE A 81 -7.98 -3.36 11.21
C ILE A 81 -7.07 -2.57 12.17
N VAL A 82 -5.78 -2.48 11.84
CA VAL A 82 -4.77 -1.79 12.65
C VAL A 82 -5.10 -0.30 12.76
N GLN A 83 -5.38 0.35 11.64
CA GLN A 83 -5.69 1.78 11.62
C GLN A 83 -7.00 2.07 12.37
N ARG A 84 -8.02 1.23 12.15
CA ARG A 84 -9.30 1.35 12.83
C ARG A 84 -9.17 1.25 14.35
N LYS A 85 -8.49 0.20 14.84
CA LYS A 85 -8.45 -0.11 16.28
C LYS A 85 -7.37 0.67 17.04
N LEU A 86 -6.20 0.85 16.46
CA LEU A 86 -5.02 1.36 17.16
C LEU A 86 -4.73 2.84 16.86
N VAL A 87 -5.10 3.32 15.67
CA VAL A 87 -4.87 4.72 15.28
C VAL A 87 -6.08 5.58 15.61
N PHE A 88 -7.24 5.28 15.03
CA PHE A 88 -8.42 6.12 15.12
C PHE A 88 -9.42 5.70 16.20
N GLY A 89 -9.34 4.46 16.71
CA GLY A 89 -10.26 3.97 17.73
C GLY A 89 -11.73 4.00 17.29
N ALA A 90 -12.00 3.77 16.00
CA ALA A 90 -13.32 3.99 15.43
C ALA A 90 -14.32 2.86 15.75
N GLU A 91 -15.52 3.26 16.18
CA GLU A 91 -16.64 2.38 16.51
C GLU A 91 -17.80 2.45 15.49
N ASN A 92 -17.63 3.23 14.41
CA ASN A 92 -18.63 3.39 13.35
C ASN A 92 -18.95 2.09 12.57
N ASP A 93 -20.08 2.03 11.88
CA ASP A 93 -20.46 0.81 11.13
C ASP A 93 -19.56 0.58 9.90
N ILE A 94 -18.84 -0.55 9.91
CA ILE A 94 -17.92 -0.97 8.83
C ILE A 94 -18.65 -1.09 7.49
N SER A 95 -19.89 -1.58 7.47
CA SER A 95 -20.62 -1.82 6.23
C SER A 95 -20.83 -0.53 5.43
N LYS A 96 -20.98 0.61 6.14
CA LYS A 96 -21.21 1.91 5.53
C LYS A 96 -19.94 2.56 4.98
N THR A 97 -18.76 2.18 5.46
CA THR A 97 -17.50 2.84 5.08
C THR A 97 -16.53 1.93 4.32
N LEU A 98 -16.79 0.63 4.28
CA LEU A 98 -15.94 -0.35 3.61
C LEU A 98 -15.74 -0.05 2.12
N HIS A 99 -16.79 0.39 1.41
CA HIS A 99 -16.69 0.72 -0.02
C HIS A 99 -15.76 1.90 -0.27
N TRP A 100 -15.74 2.91 0.61
CA TRP A 100 -14.79 4.02 0.55
C TRP A 100 -13.35 3.56 0.79
N TYR A 101 -13.15 2.61 1.69
CA TYR A 101 -11.83 2.02 1.91
C TYR A 101 -11.35 1.27 0.67
N ILE A 102 -12.17 0.40 0.09
CA ILE A 102 -11.83 -0.34 -1.12
C ILE A 102 -11.50 0.62 -2.27
N LEU A 103 -12.33 1.65 -2.48
CA LEU A 103 -12.08 2.66 -3.51
C LEU A 103 -10.75 3.39 -3.28
N THR A 104 -10.46 3.80 -2.04
CA THR A 104 -9.22 4.47 -1.69
C THR A 104 -8.01 3.59 -1.99
N VAL A 105 -8.06 2.31 -1.59
CA VAL A 105 -7.01 1.33 -1.82
C VAL A 105 -6.76 1.11 -3.32
N VAL A 106 -7.82 0.96 -4.12
CA VAL A 106 -7.69 0.77 -5.57
C VAL A 106 -7.07 2.01 -6.23
N VAL A 107 -7.55 3.21 -5.91
CA VAL A 107 -7.01 4.46 -6.47
C VAL A 107 -5.56 4.66 -6.06
N ALA A 108 -5.26 4.50 -4.77
CA ALA A 108 -3.91 4.59 -4.22
C ALA A 108 -2.96 3.55 -4.86
N GLY A 109 -3.44 2.32 -5.06
CA GLY A 109 -2.69 1.25 -5.73
C GLY A 109 -2.35 1.58 -7.18
N ILE A 110 -3.33 2.05 -7.95
CA ILE A 110 -3.10 2.48 -9.35
C ILE A 110 -2.12 3.65 -9.40
N LEU A 111 -2.29 4.66 -8.52
CA LEU A 111 -1.35 5.78 -8.42
C LEU A 111 0.07 5.30 -8.10
N SER A 112 0.22 4.31 -7.22
CA SER A 112 1.51 3.73 -6.86
C SER A 112 2.22 3.04 -8.03
N ILE A 113 1.46 2.50 -8.99
CA ILE A 113 2.00 1.84 -10.18
C ILE A 113 2.36 2.88 -11.24
N VAL A 114 1.48 3.86 -11.43
CA VAL A 114 1.57 4.81 -12.55
C VAL A 114 2.52 5.95 -12.26
N LEU A 115 2.57 6.47 -11.02
CA LEU A 115 3.31 7.67 -10.68
C LEU A 115 4.85 7.52 -10.73
N PRO A 116 5.46 6.43 -10.22
CA PRO A 116 6.93 6.32 -10.17
C PRO A 116 7.61 6.37 -11.55
N PRO A 117 7.10 5.75 -12.62
CA PRO A 117 7.66 5.89 -13.96
C PRO A 117 7.72 7.35 -14.45
N TYR A 118 6.62 8.11 -14.32
CA TYR A 118 6.58 9.52 -14.73
C TYR A 118 7.53 10.39 -13.92
N THR A 119 7.57 10.21 -12.59
CA THR A 119 8.44 11.01 -11.73
C THR A 119 9.92 10.63 -11.91
N THR A 120 10.22 9.36 -12.16
CA THR A 120 11.59 8.92 -12.50
C THR A 120 12.07 9.57 -13.79
N GLN A 121 11.23 9.60 -14.83
CA GLN A 121 11.55 10.25 -16.09
C GLN A 121 11.77 11.76 -15.91
N LEU A 122 10.93 12.42 -15.13
CA LEU A 122 11.06 13.83 -14.79
C LEU A 122 12.40 14.13 -14.10
N PHE A 123 12.75 13.37 -13.06
CA PHE A 123 14.02 13.55 -12.35
C PHE A 123 15.24 13.24 -13.22
N THR A 124 15.13 12.26 -14.12
CA THR A 124 16.19 11.97 -15.09
C THR A 124 16.36 13.12 -16.08
N SER A 125 15.26 13.76 -16.51
CA SER A 125 15.29 14.95 -17.38
C SER A 125 15.95 16.17 -16.71
N TRP A 126 15.98 16.21 -15.38
CA TRP A 126 16.67 17.24 -14.59
C TRP A 126 18.15 16.91 -14.33
N GLY A 127 18.67 15.82 -14.91
CA GLY A 127 20.07 15.43 -14.82
C GLY A 127 20.42 14.51 -13.65
N LEU A 128 19.45 13.96 -12.92
CA LEU A 128 19.74 12.93 -11.92
C LEU A 128 20.10 11.60 -12.60
N SER A 129 21.03 10.86 -11.99
CA SER A 129 21.29 9.47 -12.39
C SER A 129 20.06 8.60 -12.13
N LEU A 130 19.91 7.51 -12.89
CA LEU A 130 18.74 6.63 -12.80
C LEU A 130 18.44 6.18 -11.36
N GLY A 131 19.46 5.79 -10.59
CA GLY A 131 19.27 5.34 -9.21
C GLY A 131 18.77 6.45 -8.27
N TRP A 132 19.28 7.67 -8.40
CA TRP A 132 18.78 8.82 -7.62
C TRP A 132 17.40 9.27 -8.08
N ALA A 133 17.11 9.21 -9.38
CA ALA A 133 15.80 9.50 -9.94
C ALA A 133 14.73 8.51 -9.43
N GLN A 134 15.03 7.22 -9.43
CA GLN A 134 14.14 6.18 -8.88
C GLN A 134 13.93 6.35 -7.37
N THR A 135 15.00 6.72 -6.65
CA THR A 135 14.90 7.02 -5.22
C THR A 135 13.96 8.21 -5.00
N ALA A 136 14.19 9.34 -5.65
CA ALA A 136 13.33 10.51 -5.54
C ALA A 136 11.88 10.22 -5.94
N ALA A 137 11.66 9.43 -7.00
CA ALA A 137 10.34 8.97 -7.43
C ALA A 137 9.62 8.16 -6.33
N ASN A 138 10.33 7.29 -5.62
CA ASN A 138 9.78 6.55 -4.49
C ASN A 138 9.39 7.45 -3.32
N TRP A 139 10.19 8.49 -3.03
CA TRP A 139 9.84 9.45 -1.98
C TRP A 139 8.57 10.22 -2.35
N VAL A 140 8.47 10.70 -3.59
CA VAL A 140 7.24 11.33 -4.10
C VAL A 140 6.05 10.39 -3.98
N ASN A 141 6.20 9.12 -4.37
CA ASN A 141 5.15 8.13 -4.22
C ASN A 141 4.71 8.00 -2.76
N ILE A 142 5.63 7.82 -1.81
CA ILE A 142 5.31 7.73 -0.38
C ILE A 142 4.53 8.96 0.10
N PHE A 143 4.95 10.17 -0.26
CA PHE A 143 4.23 11.39 0.12
C PHE A 143 2.81 11.44 -0.43
N VAL A 144 2.62 11.07 -1.71
CA VAL A 144 1.27 10.99 -2.31
C VAL A 144 0.43 9.94 -1.61
N GLN A 145 1.01 8.77 -1.30
CA GLN A 145 0.31 7.71 -0.57
C GLN A 145 -0.18 8.19 0.80
N VAL A 146 0.66 8.90 1.55
CA VAL A 146 0.27 9.45 2.86
C VAL A 146 -0.78 10.55 2.69
N ALA A 147 -0.61 11.44 1.71
CA ALA A 147 -1.54 12.53 1.43
C ALA A 147 -2.93 12.06 0.96
N VAL A 148 -3.02 10.90 0.31
CA VAL A 148 -4.29 10.29 -0.10
C VAL A 148 -4.90 9.46 1.04
N ASN A 149 -4.12 8.53 1.60
CA ASN A 149 -4.68 7.56 2.54
C ASN A 149 -4.99 8.15 3.91
N TYR A 150 -4.15 9.05 4.45
CA TYR A 150 -4.39 9.59 5.79
C TYR A 150 -5.69 10.41 5.88
N PRO A 151 -5.96 11.40 4.99
CA PRO A 151 -7.20 12.15 5.03
C PRO A 151 -8.44 11.28 4.79
N MET A 152 -8.38 10.34 3.84
CA MET A 152 -9.51 9.43 3.58
C MET A 152 -9.82 8.57 4.80
N MET A 153 -8.79 8.02 5.44
CA MET A 153 -8.97 7.21 6.65
C MET A 153 -9.53 8.04 7.80
N LYS A 154 -8.97 9.23 8.04
CA LYS A 154 -9.36 10.09 9.15
C LYS A 154 -10.75 10.71 9.00
N PHE A 155 -11.07 11.27 7.84
CA PHE A 155 -12.26 12.12 7.69
C PHE A 155 -13.47 11.41 7.07
N VAL A 156 -13.26 10.29 6.37
CA VAL A 156 -14.34 9.58 5.66
C VAL A 156 -14.58 8.20 6.26
N ILE A 157 -13.54 7.39 6.41
CA ILE A 157 -13.71 5.96 6.69
C ILE A 157 -13.89 5.67 8.18
N MET A 158 -13.18 6.41 9.05
CA MET A 158 -13.13 6.17 10.50
C MET A 158 -13.99 7.15 11.31
N LYS A 159 -14.82 7.95 10.64
CA LYS A 159 -15.73 8.93 11.27
C LYS A 159 -17.10 8.33 11.59
#